data_AF-A0A1E5FLD8-F1
#
_entry.id   AF-A0A1E5FLD8-F1
#
_cell.length_a   1.000
_cell.length_b   1.000
_cell.length_c   1.000
_cell.angle_alpha   90.00
_cell.angle_beta   90.00
_cell.angle_gamma   90.00
#
_symmetry.space_group_name_H-M   'P 1'
#
loop_
_entity.id
_entity.type
_entity.pdbx_description
1 polymer ?
#
loop_
_entity_poly.entity_id
_entity_poly.type
_entity_poly.pdbx_seq_one_letter_code
_entity_poly.pdbx_strand_id
1 'polypeptide(L)'
;MCSVSLEHAESLKILLATRNFTSALGLLRLQFESLVKGMWVLYAASDIAVSKLTAELNEENQKRANNLPMLSEMISQLEKKAPKNAVGPILEFKEYSWKPLSSYVHGGLHAVDRHSKGYPVAMLEQVLKASNGVNGLVAVFGSILTGQTHLTKDVYKSFHIYEDCFQMKGPLTL
;
A
#
# COMPACT_ATOMS: atom_id res chain seq x y z
N MET A 1 -10.84 3.41 -1.46
CA MET A 1 -9.56 2.69 -1.37
C MET A 1 -8.38 3.63 -1.18
N CYS A 2 -8.19 4.67 -2.00
CA CYS A 2 -7.13 5.68 -1.77
C CYS A 2 -7.26 6.37 -0.41
N SER A 3 -8.47 6.79 -0.03
CA SER A 3 -8.76 7.39 1.29
C SER A 3 -8.37 6.46 2.45
N VAL A 4 -8.74 5.18 2.38
CA VAL A 4 -8.39 4.16 3.38
C VAL A 4 -6.88 3.96 3.46
N SER A 5 -6.17 3.95 2.33
CA SER A 5 -4.71 3.89 2.32
C SER A 5 -4.10 5.12 3.01
N LEU A 6 -4.59 6.33 2.74
CA LEU A 6 -4.12 7.55 3.41
C LEU A 6 -4.40 7.52 4.92
N GLU A 7 -5.58 7.06 5.33
CA GLU A 7 -5.96 6.92 6.74
C GLU A 7 -5.05 5.92 7.48
N HIS A 8 -4.71 4.79 6.86
CA HIS A 8 -3.73 3.86 7.41
C HIS A 8 -2.34 4.49 7.55
N ALA A 9 -1.92 5.33 6.61
CA ALA A 9 -0.64 6.02 6.66
C ALA A 9 -0.58 7.05 7.81
N GLU A 10 -1.66 7.81 8.01
CA GLU A 10 -1.79 8.73 9.13
C GLU A 10 -1.77 7.99 10.47
N SER A 11 -2.59 6.94 10.58
CA SER A 11 -2.65 6.09 11.75
C SER A 11 -1.30 5.45 12.08
N LEU A 12 -0.54 5.02 11.06
CA LEU A 12 0.83 4.50 11.23
C LEU A 12 1.72 5.54 11.90
N LYS A 13 1.70 6.81 11.44
CA LYS A 13 2.52 7.88 12.01
C LYS A 13 2.16 8.17 13.47
N ILE A 14 0.87 8.19 13.79
CA ILE A 14 0.38 8.34 15.16
C ILE A 14 0.91 7.20 16.04
N LEU A 15 0.78 5.95 15.59
CA LEU A 15 1.24 4.79 16.35
C LEU A 15 2.78 4.76 16.52
N LEU A 16 3.54 5.20 15.52
CA LEU A 16 4.99 5.38 15.67
C LEU A 16 5.29 6.43 16.76
N ALA A 17 4.61 7.58 16.74
CA ALA A 17 4.81 8.64 17.72
C ALA A 17 4.45 8.21 19.15
N THR A 18 3.42 7.38 19.31
CA THR A 18 2.99 6.84 20.60
C THR A 18 3.66 5.51 20.97
N ARG A 19 4.68 5.08 20.22
CA ARG A 19 5.47 3.85 20.46
C ARG A 19 4.70 2.53 20.36
N ASN A 20 3.57 2.53 19.66
CA ASN A 20 2.78 1.33 19.35
C ASN A 20 3.32 0.64 18.08
N PHE A 21 4.59 0.24 18.12
CA PHE A 21 5.35 -0.17 16.92
C PHE A 21 4.80 -1.40 16.22
N THR A 22 4.41 -2.46 16.96
CA THR A 22 3.84 -3.68 16.36
C THR A 22 2.64 -3.34 15.46
N SER A 23 1.72 -2.52 15.99
CA SER A 23 0.52 -2.10 15.29
C SER A 23 0.84 -1.17 14.12
N ALA A 24 1.81 -0.24 14.28
CA ALA A 24 2.27 0.61 13.19
C ALA A 24 2.78 -0.19 11.98
N LEU A 25 3.58 -1.25 12.22
CA LEU A 25 4.06 -2.13 11.15
C LEU A 25 2.92 -2.94 10.51
N GLY A 26 1.93 -3.35 11.29
CA GLY A 26 0.70 -3.95 10.76
C GLY A 26 -0.06 -3.00 9.82
N LEU A 27 -0.14 -1.71 10.16
CA LEU A 27 -0.81 -0.72 9.31
C LEU A 27 -0.08 -0.48 7.98
N LEU A 28 1.25 -0.56 7.94
CA LEU A 28 1.99 -0.44 6.66
C LEU A 28 1.54 -1.51 5.66
N ARG A 29 1.25 -2.73 6.14
CA ARG A 29 0.69 -3.79 5.31
C ARG A 29 -0.68 -3.41 4.77
N LEU A 30 -1.59 -2.99 5.66
CA LEU A 30 -2.97 -2.65 5.29
C LEU A 30 -3.03 -1.44 4.35
N GLN A 31 -2.12 -0.46 4.55
CA GLN A 31 -1.93 0.69 3.67
C GLN A 31 -1.62 0.24 2.23
N PHE A 32 -0.65 -0.66 2.07
CA PHE A 32 -0.27 -1.22 0.77
C PHE A 32 -1.41 -2.04 0.14
N GLU A 33 -2.08 -2.89 0.92
CA GLU A 33 -3.20 -3.70 0.41
C GLU A 33 -4.35 -2.84 -0.10
N SER A 34 -4.65 -1.74 0.59
CA SER A 34 -5.68 -0.78 0.18
C SER A 34 -5.32 -0.09 -1.14
N LEU A 35 -4.05 0.30 -1.33
CA LEU A 35 -3.57 0.84 -2.60
C LEU A 35 -3.70 -0.19 -3.73
N VAL A 36 -3.18 -1.41 -3.54
CA VAL A 36 -3.24 -2.48 -4.55
C VAL A 36 -4.67 -2.78 -4.96
N LYS A 37 -5.60 -2.85 -3.99
CA LYS A 37 -7.02 -3.06 -4.28
C LYS A 37 -7.61 -1.92 -5.10
N GLY A 38 -7.26 -0.66 -4.80
CA GLY A 38 -7.65 0.50 -5.60
C GLY A 38 -7.14 0.44 -7.04
N MET A 39 -5.85 0.12 -7.22
CA MET A 39 -5.26 -0.02 -8.55
C MET A 39 -5.85 -1.19 -9.33
N TRP A 40 -6.10 -2.31 -8.64
CA TRP A 40 -6.73 -3.49 -9.23
C TRP A 40 -8.14 -3.16 -9.73
N VAL A 41 -8.93 -2.41 -8.96
CA VAL A 41 -10.25 -1.92 -9.40
C VAL A 41 -10.16 -1.13 -10.70
N LEU A 42 -9.17 -0.24 -10.84
CA LEU A 42 -9.03 0.57 -12.06
C LEU A 42 -8.56 -0.25 -13.27
N TYR A 43 -7.53 -1.08 -13.09
CA TYR A 43 -6.81 -1.65 -14.23
C TYR A 43 -7.15 -3.10 -14.56
N ALA A 44 -7.73 -3.86 -13.63
CA ALA A 44 -7.76 -5.32 -13.76
C ALA A 44 -9.07 -6.01 -13.37
N ALA A 45 -9.84 -5.43 -12.45
CA ALA A 45 -11.09 -5.98 -11.97
C ALA A 45 -12.13 -6.10 -13.09
N SER A 46 -12.98 -7.12 -13.01
CA SER A 46 -14.17 -7.22 -13.85
C SER A 46 -15.32 -6.39 -13.28
N ASP A 47 -16.30 -6.02 -14.11
CA ASP A 47 -17.51 -5.32 -13.63
C ASP A 47 -18.24 -6.10 -12.54
N ILE A 48 -18.22 -7.45 -12.60
CA ILE A 48 -18.78 -8.33 -11.57
C ILE A 48 -18.01 -8.20 -10.25
N ALA A 49 -16.68 -8.06 -10.30
CA ALA A 49 -15.88 -7.84 -9.11
C ALA A 49 -16.11 -6.44 -8.53
N VAL A 50 -16.23 -5.42 -9.38
CA VAL A 50 -16.53 -4.05 -8.94
C VAL A 50 -17.91 -3.98 -8.30
N SER A 51 -18.93 -4.61 -8.89
CA SER A 51 -20.29 -4.60 -8.35
C SER A 51 -20.38 -5.25 -6.96
N LYS A 52 -19.57 -6.28 -6.69
CA LYS A 52 -19.44 -6.88 -5.34
C LYS A 52 -18.83 -5.92 -4.32
N LEU A 53 -17.88 -5.06 -4.73
CA LEU A 53 -17.22 -4.10 -3.85
C LEU A 53 -18.11 -2.87 -3.55
N THR A 54 -19.05 -2.56 -4.42
CA THR A 54 -19.97 -1.43 -4.28
C THR A 54 -21.35 -1.83 -3.77
N ALA A 55 -21.59 -3.12 -3.54
CA ALA A 55 -22.85 -3.62 -3.04
C ALA A 55 -23.09 -3.19 -1.58
N GLU A 56 -24.35 -3.02 -1.21
CA GLU A 56 -24.73 -2.72 0.17
C GLU A 56 -24.29 -3.83 1.13
N LEU A 57 -23.91 -3.44 2.35
CA LEU A 57 -23.49 -4.39 3.37
C LEU A 57 -24.70 -5.19 3.89
N ASN A 58 -24.75 -6.47 3.51
CA ASN A 58 -25.64 -7.47 4.10
C ASN A 58 -24.95 -8.84 4.06
N GLU A 59 -25.52 -9.84 4.74
CA GLU A 59 -24.90 -11.17 4.86
C GLU A 59 -24.65 -11.84 3.50
N GLU A 60 -25.57 -11.67 2.55
CA GLU A 60 -25.46 -12.26 1.22
C GLU A 60 -24.31 -11.62 0.42
N ASN A 61 -24.25 -10.29 0.39
CA ASN A 61 -23.20 -9.55 -0.29
C ASN A 61 -21.83 -9.78 0.35
N GLN A 62 -21.76 -9.93 1.68
CA GLN A 62 -20.53 -10.31 2.37
C GLN A 62 -20.03 -11.69 1.92
N LYS A 63 -20.92 -12.68 1.83
CA LYS A 63 -20.58 -14.02 1.30
C LYS A 63 -20.11 -13.95 -0.16
N ARG A 64 -20.76 -13.13 -0.99
CA ARG A 64 -20.36 -12.92 -2.40
C ARG A 64 -18.99 -12.24 -2.53
N ALA A 65 -18.68 -11.31 -1.62
CA ALA A 65 -17.40 -10.59 -1.57
C ALA A 65 -16.23 -11.49 -1.16
N ASN A 66 -16.46 -12.59 -0.42
CA ASN A 66 -15.42 -13.58 -0.11
C ASN A 66 -14.85 -14.27 -1.36
N ASN A 67 -15.56 -14.21 -2.50
CA ASN A 67 -15.08 -14.73 -3.78
C ASN A 67 -14.21 -13.72 -4.57
N LEU A 68 -13.86 -12.58 -3.97
CA LEU A 68 -12.89 -11.66 -4.56
C LEU A 68 -11.47 -12.27 -4.48
N PRO A 69 -10.60 -11.97 -5.47
CA PRO A 69 -9.26 -12.52 -5.49
C PRO A 69 -8.46 -12.08 -4.25
N MET A 70 -7.54 -12.94 -3.82
CA MET A 70 -6.57 -12.56 -2.78
C MET A 70 -5.57 -11.53 -3.34
N LEU A 71 -4.87 -10.82 -2.45
CA LEU A 71 -3.91 -9.79 -2.84
C LEU A 71 -2.85 -10.30 -3.84
N SER A 72 -2.33 -11.51 -3.64
CA SER A 72 -1.34 -12.11 -4.56
C SER A 72 -1.88 -12.26 -5.97
N GLU A 73 -3.14 -12.65 -6.10
CA GLU A 73 -3.84 -12.79 -7.36
C GLU A 73 -4.17 -11.42 -7.98
N MET A 74 -4.62 -10.45 -7.18
CA MET A 74 -4.81 -9.06 -7.63
C MET A 74 -3.53 -8.50 -8.25
N ILE A 75 -2.37 -8.71 -7.60
CA ILE A 75 -1.07 -8.29 -8.13
C ILE A 75 -0.74 -9.03 -9.43
N SER A 76 -0.97 -10.35 -9.52
CA SER A 76 -0.74 -11.10 -10.76
C SER A 76 -1.63 -10.61 -11.92
N GLN A 77 -2.86 -10.20 -11.63
CA GLN A 77 -3.75 -9.60 -12.64
C GLN A 77 -3.27 -8.20 -13.05
N LEU A 78 -2.77 -7.39 -12.11
CA LEU A 78 -2.16 -6.09 -12.37
C LEU A 78 -0.93 -6.22 -13.28
N GLU A 79 -0.03 -7.17 -13.00
CA GLU A 79 1.15 -7.45 -13.85
C GLU A 79 0.81 -7.68 -15.33
N LYS A 80 -0.37 -8.24 -15.59
CA LYS A 80 -0.84 -8.56 -16.95
C LYS A 80 -1.58 -7.40 -17.63
N LYS A 81 -2.22 -6.51 -16.87
CA LYS A 81 -3.21 -5.54 -17.39
C LYS A 81 -2.85 -4.07 -17.15
N ALA A 82 -2.10 -3.77 -16.09
CA ALA A 82 -1.77 -2.40 -15.73
C ALA A 82 -0.46 -1.92 -16.40
N PRO A 83 -0.27 -0.60 -16.58
CA PRO A 83 0.98 -0.04 -17.10
C PRO A 83 2.20 -0.45 -16.25
N LYS A 84 3.33 -0.78 -16.92
CA LYS A 84 4.55 -1.26 -16.24
C LYS A 84 5.06 -0.31 -15.16
N ASN A 85 5.01 1.00 -15.43
CA ASN A 85 5.42 2.05 -14.49
C ASN A 85 4.53 2.11 -13.25
N ALA A 86 3.26 1.71 -13.34
CA ALA A 86 2.35 1.62 -12.21
C ALA A 86 2.58 0.35 -11.38
N VAL A 87 2.92 -0.77 -12.04
CA VAL A 87 3.07 -2.08 -11.36
C VAL A 87 4.46 -2.29 -10.77
N GLY A 88 5.52 -1.76 -11.37
CA GLY A 88 6.91 -1.94 -10.91
C GLY A 88 7.09 -1.72 -9.40
N PRO A 89 6.65 -0.57 -8.84
CA PRO A 89 6.74 -0.32 -7.41
C PRO A 89 5.93 -1.28 -6.53
N ILE A 90 4.82 -1.83 -7.03
CA ILE A 90 4.00 -2.82 -6.31
C ILE A 90 4.77 -4.14 -6.18
N LEU A 91 5.42 -4.57 -7.25
CA LEU A 91 6.21 -5.80 -7.26
C LEU A 91 7.42 -5.68 -6.35
N GLU A 92 8.09 -4.52 -6.38
CA GLU A 92 9.20 -4.26 -5.47
C GLU A 92 8.76 -4.34 -4.01
N PHE A 93 7.66 -3.68 -3.65
CA PHE A 93 7.14 -3.74 -2.28
C PHE A 93 6.72 -5.17 -1.89
N LYS A 94 6.11 -5.91 -2.82
CA LYS A 94 5.74 -7.32 -2.62
C LYS A 94 6.96 -8.19 -2.32
N GLU A 95 8.04 -8.02 -3.07
CA GLU A 95 9.26 -8.80 -2.94
C GLU A 95 9.94 -8.54 -1.58
N TYR A 96 10.10 -7.28 -1.21
CA TYR A 96 10.94 -6.92 -0.06
C TYR A 96 10.20 -6.76 1.27
N SER A 97 8.93 -6.35 1.25
CA SER A 97 8.24 -5.90 2.47
C SER A 97 7.02 -6.76 2.82
N TRP A 98 6.34 -7.33 1.83
CA TRP A 98 5.03 -7.97 2.06
C TRP A 98 5.08 -9.17 3.01
N LYS A 99 6.00 -10.11 2.80
CA LYS A 99 6.09 -11.35 3.60
C LYS A 99 6.47 -11.08 5.07
N PRO A 100 7.51 -10.26 5.38
CA PRO A 100 7.79 -9.88 6.77
C PRO A 100 6.63 -9.16 7.44
N LEU A 101 5.93 -8.29 6.70
CA LEU A 101 4.81 -7.52 7.24
C LEU A 101 3.58 -8.38 7.58
N SER A 102 3.36 -9.53 6.92
CA SER A 102 2.33 -10.50 7.33
C SER A 102 2.46 -10.91 8.80
N SER A 103 3.70 -11.01 9.29
CA SER A 103 3.97 -11.40 10.67
C SER A 103 3.41 -10.40 11.68
N TYR A 104 3.36 -9.10 11.35
CA TYR A 104 2.87 -8.05 12.26
C TYR A 104 1.35 -7.96 12.28
N VAL A 105 0.67 -8.45 11.23
CA VAL A 105 -0.79 -8.55 11.19
C VAL A 105 -1.31 -9.75 11.99
N HIS A 106 -0.61 -10.88 11.92
CA HIS A 106 -1.09 -12.15 12.48
C HIS A 106 -0.36 -12.62 13.75
N GLY A 107 0.44 -11.76 14.39
CA GLY A 107 1.19 -12.13 15.59
C GLY A 107 2.27 -13.21 15.36
N GLY A 108 2.85 -13.25 14.15
CA GLY A 108 3.90 -14.19 13.80
C GLY A 108 5.26 -13.87 14.45
N LEU A 109 6.27 -14.68 14.13
CA LEU A 109 7.59 -14.65 14.77
C LEU A 109 8.26 -13.26 14.79
N HIS A 110 8.21 -12.48 13.70
CA HIS A 110 8.83 -11.14 13.70
C HIS A 110 8.17 -10.19 14.68
N ALA A 111 6.84 -10.28 14.84
CA ALA A 111 6.10 -9.46 15.78
C ALA A 111 6.46 -9.82 17.23
N VAL A 112 6.49 -11.11 17.55
CA VAL A 112 6.87 -11.62 18.88
C VAL A 112 8.31 -11.25 19.24
N ASP A 113 9.25 -11.47 18.31
CA ASP A 113 10.67 -11.19 18.53
C ASP A 113 10.93 -9.68 18.72
N ARG A 114 10.37 -8.81 17.88
CA ARG A 114 10.55 -7.36 18.02
C ARG A 114 9.82 -6.79 19.23
N HIS A 115 8.64 -7.30 19.56
CA HIS A 115 7.91 -6.83 20.74
C HIS A 115 8.65 -7.16 22.04
N SER A 116 9.31 -8.32 22.10
CA SER A 116 10.11 -8.73 23.27
C SER A 116 11.49 -8.06 23.35
N LYS A 117 12.16 -7.85 22.20
CA LYS A 117 13.55 -7.34 22.15
C LYS A 117 13.67 -5.86 21.84
N GLY A 118 12.56 -5.20 21.53
CA GLY A 118 12.52 -3.83 21.06
C GLY A 118 12.73 -3.67 19.56
N TYR A 119 12.50 -2.43 19.11
CA TYR A 119 12.52 -2.02 17.71
C TYR A 119 13.71 -1.07 17.48
N PRO A 120 14.67 -1.41 16.60
CA PRO A 120 15.75 -0.51 16.24
C PRO A 120 15.21 0.77 15.58
N VAL A 121 15.74 1.94 15.95
CA VAL A 121 15.30 3.24 15.38
C VAL A 121 15.42 3.26 13.86
N ALA A 122 16.53 2.77 13.31
CA ALA A 122 16.74 2.68 11.87
C ALA A 122 15.65 1.85 11.15
N MET A 123 15.13 0.81 11.81
CA MET A 123 14.04 0.01 11.26
C MET A 123 12.71 0.80 11.26
N LEU A 124 12.44 1.56 12.33
CA LEU A 124 11.24 2.41 12.42
C LEU A 124 11.28 3.54 11.38
N GLU A 125 12.46 4.12 11.14
CA GLU A 125 12.67 5.09 10.07
C GLU A 125 12.39 4.49 8.68
N GLN A 126 12.88 3.26 8.43
CA GLN A 126 12.58 2.54 7.19
C GLN A 126 11.08 2.29 7.00
N VAL A 127 10.36 1.92 8.07
CA VAL A 127 8.91 1.73 8.04
C VAL A 127 8.18 3.04 7.70
N LEU A 128 8.60 4.17 8.28
CA LEU A 128 8.06 5.48 7.97
C LEU A 128 8.30 5.85 6.49
N LYS A 129 9.53 5.66 6.00
CA LYS A 129 9.91 5.93 4.60
C LYS A 129 9.17 5.03 3.61
N ALA A 130 8.95 3.76 3.97
CA ALA A 130 8.13 2.84 3.17
C ALA A 130 6.67 3.29 3.11
N SER A 131 6.09 3.74 4.24
CA SER A 131 4.73 4.30 4.28
C SER A 131 4.61 5.56 3.42
N ASN A 132 5.63 6.43 3.43
CA ASN A 132 5.69 7.59 2.54
C ASN A 132 5.77 7.17 1.08
N GLY A 133 6.54 6.13 0.74
CA GLY A 133 6.56 5.54 -0.60
C GLY A 133 5.17 5.11 -1.07
N VAL A 134 4.41 4.42 -0.21
CA VAL A 134 3.02 4.05 -0.53
C VAL A 134 2.12 5.28 -0.68
N ASN A 135 2.29 6.34 0.12
CA ASN A 135 1.59 7.62 -0.08
C ASN A 135 1.93 8.26 -1.43
N GLY A 136 3.19 8.20 -1.85
CA GLY A 136 3.61 8.65 -3.17
C GLY A 136 2.89 7.90 -4.29
N LEU A 137 2.80 6.57 -4.19
CA LEU A 137 2.04 5.76 -5.15
C LEU A 137 0.55 6.10 -5.14
N VAL A 138 -0.05 6.36 -3.97
CA VAL A 138 -1.44 6.84 -3.86
C VAL A 138 -1.60 8.20 -4.52
N ALA A 139 -0.63 9.12 -4.38
CA ALA A 139 -0.66 10.43 -5.01
C ALA A 139 -0.57 10.33 -6.54
N VAL A 140 0.33 9.49 -7.06
CA VAL A 140 0.43 9.23 -8.51
C VAL A 140 -0.89 8.65 -9.01
N PHE A 141 -1.40 7.61 -8.35
CA PHE A 141 -2.66 6.97 -8.72
C PHE A 141 -3.85 7.93 -8.65
N GLY A 142 -3.95 8.73 -7.59
CA GLY A 142 -4.96 9.76 -7.42
C GLY A 142 -4.91 10.81 -8.53
N SER A 143 -3.71 11.28 -8.91
CA SER A 143 -3.55 12.23 -10.01
C SER A 143 -4.01 11.65 -11.36
N ILE A 144 -3.73 10.37 -11.63
CA ILE A 144 -4.18 9.67 -12.85
C ILE A 144 -5.71 9.64 -12.91
N LEU A 145 -6.37 9.36 -11.78
CA LEU A 145 -7.85 9.31 -11.70
C LEU A 145 -8.52 10.66 -12.02
N THR A 146 -7.81 11.78 -11.92
CA THR A 146 -8.34 13.10 -12.30
C THR A 146 -8.39 13.33 -13.81
N GLY A 147 -7.64 12.56 -14.60
CA GLY A 147 -7.42 12.80 -16.03
C GLY A 147 -6.53 14.01 -16.36
N GLN A 148 -6.03 14.74 -15.35
CA GLN A 148 -5.25 15.97 -15.54
C GLN A 148 -3.74 15.67 -15.47
N THR A 149 -3.11 15.50 -16.63
CA THR A 149 -1.70 15.06 -16.74
C THR A 149 -0.69 16.00 -16.07
N HIS A 150 -1.01 17.29 -15.88
CA HIS A 150 -0.14 18.21 -15.17
C HIS A 150 -0.03 17.88 -13.68
N LEU A 151 -1.11 17.41 -13.04
CA LEU A 151 -1.10 16.99 -11.63
C LEU A 151 -0.15 15.80 -11.42
N THR A 152 -0.14 14.84 -12.34
CA THR A 152 0.81 13.71 -12.27
C THR A 152 2.26 14.19 -12.35
N LYS A 153 2.56 15.17 -13.22
CA LYS A 153 3.90 15.77 -13.30
C LYS A 153 4.30 16.45 -11.99
N ASP A 154 3.37 17.17 -11.36
CA ASP A 154 3.64 17.86 -10.10
C ASP A 154 3.84 16.89 -8.93
N VAL A 155 3.12 15.76 -8.91
CA VAL A 155 3.40 14.67 -7.96
C VAL A 155 4.81 14.13 -8.15
N TYR A 156 5.26 13.84 -9.38
CA TYR A 156 6.63 13.37 -9.61
C TYR A 156 7.69 14.40 -9.21
N LYS A 157 7.45 15.69 -9.45
CA LYS A 157 8.35 16.75 -8.96
C LYS A 157 8.46 16.73 -7.43
N SER A 158 7.37 16.47 -6.72
CA SER A 158 7.38 16.40 -5.25
C SER A 158 8.29 15.30 -4.72
N PHE A 159 8.48 14.20 -5.47
CA PHE A 159 9.40 13.13 -5.05
C PHE A 159 10.85 13.58 -5.02
N HIS A 160 11.25 14.47 -5.93
CA HIS A 160 12.59 15.05 -5.91
C HIS A 160 12.77 16.04 -4.75
N ILE A 161 11.73 16.81 -4.42
CA ILE A 161 11.79 17.80 -3.33
C ILE A 161 11.91 17.11 -1.96
N TYR A 162 11.28 15.95 -1.80
CA TYR A 162 11.22 15.20 -0.54
C TYR A 162 11.93 13.85 -0.63
N GLU A 163 13.00 13.74 -1.43
CA GLU A 163 13.68 12.47 -1.70
C GLU A 163 14.15 11.75 -0.42
N ASP A 164 14.55 12.52 0.59
CA ASP A 164 14.99 12.08 1.90
C ASP A 164 13.89 11.40 2.72
N CYS A 165 12.62 11.67 2.40
CA CYS A 165 11.44 11.11 3.05
C CYS A 165 11.02 9.75 2.49
N PHE A 166 11.63 9.29 1.39
CA PHE A 166 11.31 8.03 0.73
C PHE A 166 12.39 6.97 0.95
N GLN A 167 12.02 5.70 0.77
CA GLN A 167 12.99 4.61 0.77
C GLN A 167 13.69 4.58 -0.60
N MET A 168 14.85 5.25 -0.70
CA MET A 168 15.60 5.33 -1.95
C MET A 168 16.15 3.97 -2.39
N LYS A 169 15.94 3.63 -3.67
CA LYS A 169 16.85 2.77 -4.44
C LYS A 169 17.02 3.35 -5.85
N GLY A 170 18.17 4.00 -6.09
CA GLY A 170 18.63 4.42 -7.42
C GLY A 170 17.81 5.54 -8.08
N PRO A 171 18.36 6.19 -9.12
CA PRO A 171 17.68 7.29 -9.80
C PRO A 171 16.46 6.78 -10.58
N LEU A 172 15.33 7.47 -10.42
CA LEU A 172 14.17 7.35 -11.30
C LEU A 172 14.56 7.90 -12.67
N THR A 173 14.95 7.01 -13.60
CA THR A 173 15.09 7.39 -15.00
C THR A 173 13.71 7.62 -15.60
N LEU A 174 13.44 8.89 -15.92
CA LEU A 174 12.33 9.34 -16.75
C LEU A 174 12.40 8.73 -18.15
#